data_AF-A0A6C0K3I0-F1
#
_entry.id   AF-A0A6C0K3I0-F1
#
_cell.length_a   1.000
_cell.length_b   1.000
_cell.length_c   1.000
_cell.angle_alpha   90.00
_cell.angle_beta   90.00
_cell.angle_gamma   90.00
#
_symmetry.space_group_name_H-M   'P 1'
#
loop_
_entity.id
_entity.type
_entity.pdbx_description
1 polymer ?
#
loop_
_entity_poly.entity_id
_entity_poly.type
_entity_poly.pdbx_seq_one_letter_code
_entity_poly.pdbx_strand_id
1 'polypeptide(L)'
;MQEDIIKQYEKFASYDKIKFDARPSIGEDLADISGLAICQEYLRDFQDMHEDIVPIRSLSFQAFYAYFAMQQRQHIYKKAIAAQLKTNPHPPDKYRVNVPISRLELFRSLYNIQKGDHMYWPSTSTIW
;
A
#
# COMPACT_ATOMS: atom_id res chain seq x y z
N MET A 1 -12.50 11.87 -0.38
CA MET A 1 -11.51 10.90 -0.89
C MET A 1 -10.11 11.21 -0.37
N GLN A 2 -9.51 12.36 -0.69
CA GLN A 2 -8.16 12.70 -0.22
C GLN A 2 -8.03 12.70 1.31
N GLU A 3 -8.99 13.28 2.03
CA GLU A 3 -9.02 13.25 3.50
C GLU A 3 -9.04 11.83 4.11
N ASP A 4 -9.66 10.86 3.43
CA ASP A 4 -9.66 9.47 3.87
C ASP A 4 -8.27 8.83 3.71
N ILE A 5 -7.59 9.14 2.60
CA ILE A 5 -6.23 8.67 2.32
C ILE A 5 -5.24 9.28 3.32
N ILE A 6 -5.31 10.60 3.54
CA ILE A 6 -4.46 11.29 4.53
C ILE A 6 -4.60 10.62 5.90
N LYS A 7 -5.84 10.41 6.37
CA LYS A 7 -6.10 9.73 7.65
C LYS A 7 -5.54 8.32 7.70
N GLN A 8 -5.59 7.58 6.60
CA GLN A 8 -5.04 6.23 6.54
C GLN A 8 -3.52 6.24 6.70
N TYR A 9 -2.82 7.09 5.96
CA TYR A 9 -1.36 7.22 6.05
C TYR A 9 -0.93 7.64 7.46
N GLU A 10 -1.59 8.63 8.05
CA GLU A 10 -1.33 9.05 9.43
C GLU A 10 -1.63 7.95 10.45
N LYS A 11 -2.73 7.20 10.27
CA LYS A 11 -3.06 6.06 11.13
C LYS A 11 -2.03 4.95 11.04
N PHE A 12 -1.59 4.60 9.84
CA PHE A 12 -0.58 3.57 9.62
C PHE A 12 0.77 3.99 10.24
N ALA A 13 1.14 5.26 10.12
CA ALA A 13 2.32 5.80 10.80
C ALA A 13 2.21 5.78 12.33
N SER A 14 1.00 5.97 12.87
CA SER A 14 0.77 5.92 14.31
C SER A 14 1.04 4.54 14.93
N TYR A 15 0.92 3.45 14.16
CA TYR A 15 1.26 2.10 14.64
C TYR A 15 2.75 1.98 14.98
N ASP A 16 3.60 2.77 14.33
CA ASP A 16 5.04 2.88 14.61
C ASP A 16 5.39 4.03 15.57
N LYS A 17 4.37 4.65 16.19
CA LYS A 17 4.50 5.82 17.07
C LYS A 17 5.09 7.04 16.36
N ILE A 18 4.90 7.15 15.05
CA ILE A 18 5.35 8.30 14.25
C ILE A 18 4.19 9.28 14.13
N LYS A 19 4.41 10.53 14.53
CA LYS A 19 3.49 11.64 14.24
C LYS A 19 3.83 12.16 12.84
N PHE A 20 2.98 11.82 11.87
CA PHE A 20 3.12 12.16 10.47
C PHE A 20 2.00 13.11 10.04
N ASP A 21 2.31 14.07 9.17
CA ASP A 21 1.34 14.91 8.47
C ASP A 21 1.40 14.51 6.99
N ALA A 22 0.39 13.79 6.53
CA ALA A 22 0.38 13.22 5.17
C ALA A 22 -0.17 14.18 4.11
N ARG A 23 -0.64 15.38 4.50
CA ARG A 23 -1.20 16.36 3.54
C ARG A 23 -0.21 16.74 2.42
N PRO A 24 1.09 16.96 2.69
CA PRO A 24 2.03 17.32 1.63
C PRO A 24 2.27 16.21 0.61
N SER A 25 2.11 14.93 0.98
CA SER A 25 2.37 13.77 0.12
C SER A 25 1.17 13.31 -0.69
N ILE A 26 0.00 13.94 -0.54
CA ILE A 26 -1.27 13.41 -1.07
C ILE A 26 -1.25 13.12 -2.58
N GLY A 27 -0.52 13.91 -3.37
CA GLY A 27 -0.40 13.66 -4.81
C GLY A 27 0.33 12.34 -5.11
N GLU A 28 1.41 12.07 -4.39
CA GLU A 28 2.19 10.84 -4.49
C GLU A 28 1.42 9.65 -3.91
N ASP A 29 0.70 9.86 -2.81
CA ASP A 29 -0.14 8.83 -2.19
C ASP A 29 -1.25 8.36 -3.14
N LEU A 30 -1.86 9.29 -3.87
CA LEU A 30 -2.84 8.98 -4.91
C LEU A 30 -2.19 8.20 -6.07
N ALA A 31 -0.99 8.60 -6.48
CA ALA A 31 -0.25 7.93 -7.55
C ALA A 31 0.14 6.49 -7.16
N ASP A 32 0.62 6.27 -5.93
CA ASP A 32 0.98 4.95 -5.43
C ASP A 32 -0.25 4.02 -5.35
N ILE A 33 -1.39 4.52 -4.82
CA ILE A 33 -2.64 3.76 -4.72
C ILE A 33 -3.15 3.36 -6.12
N SER A 34 -3.27 4.33 -7.02
CA SER A 34 -3.83 4.08 -8.36
C SER A 34 -2.88 3.25 -9.23
N GLY A 35 -1.58 3.53 -9.18
CA GLY A 35 -0.55 2.79 -9.92
C GLY A 35 -0.50 1.32 -9.52
N LEU A 36 -0.52 1.02 -8.21
CA LEU A 36 -0.51 -0.37 -7.75
C LEU A 36 -1.79 -1.11 -8.15
N ALA A 37 -2.95 -0.45 -8.10
CA ALA A 37 -4.20 -1.03 -8.57
C ALA A 37 -4.13 -1.40 -10.06
N ILE A 38 -3.63 -0.50 -10.93
CA ILE A 38 -3.44 -0.78 -12.36
C ILE A 38 -2.52 -1.98 -12.57
N CYS A 39 -1.41 -2.09 -11.83
CA CYS A 39 -0.52 -3.26 -11.93
C CYS A 39 -1.21 -4.57 -11.54
N GLN A 40 -2.04 -4.57 -10.48
CA GLN A 40 -2.80 -5.76 -10.08
C GLN A 40 -3.82 -6.15 -11.17
N GLU A 41 -4.54 -5.17 -11.71
CA GLU A 41 -5.52 -5.40 -12.77
C GLU A 41 -4.86 -5.98 -14.03
N TYR A 42 -3.72 -5.42 -14.44
CA TYR A 42 -2.95 -5.96 -15.56
C TYR A 42 -2.52 -7.41 -15.32
N LEU A 43 -2.04 -7.74 -14.11
CA LEU A 43 -1.66 -9.12 -13.78
C LEU A 43 -2.86 -10.06 -13.83
N ARG A 44 -4.03 -9.62 -13.34
CA ARG A 44 -5.27 -10.40 -13.45
C ARG A 44 -5.62 -10.66 -14.92
N ASP A 45 -5.65 -9.61 -15.73
CA ASP A 45 -6.03 -9.70 -17.14
C ASP A 45 -5.03 -10.57 -17.93
N PHE A 46 -3.74 -10.48 -17.61
CA PHE A 46 -2.71 -11.36 -18.15
C PHE A 46 -3.01 -12.84 -17.84
N GLN A 47 -3.35 -13.14 -16.58
CA GLN A 47 -3.67 -14.50 -16.15
C GLN A 47 -4.99 -15.01 -16.75
N ASP A 48 -5.98 -14.13 -16.95
CA ASP A 48 -7.23 -14.46 -17.62
C ASP A 48 -6.99 -14.84 -19.08
N MET A 49 -6.17 -14.08 -19.80
CA MET A 49 -5.81 -14.37 -21.19
C MET A 49 -5.06 -15.69 -21.37
N HIS A 50 -4.32 -16.13 -20.35
CA HIS A 50 -3.55 -17.38 -20.39
C HIS A 50 -4.26 -18.55 -19.70
N GLU A 51 -5.49 -18.35 -19.22
CA GLU A 51 -6.30 -19.37 -18.53
C GLU A 51 -5.55 -20.02 -17.34
N ASP A 52 -4.77 -19.23 -16.61
CA ASP A 52 -4.01 -19.72 -15.45
C ASP A 52 -4.96 -20.31 -14.40
N ILE A 53 -4.67 -21.53 -13.94
CA ILE A 53 -5.47 -22.17 -12.89
C ILE A 53 -5.36 -21.42 -11.55
N VAL A 54 -6.41 -21.48 -10.73
CA VAL A 54 -6.53 -20.74 -9.45
C VAL A 54 -5.28 -20.87 -8.54
N PRO A 55 -4.68 -22.05 -8.33
CA PRO A 55 -3.47 -22.15 -7.51
C PRO A 55 -2.29 -21.33 -8.03
N ILE A 56 -2.09 -21.29 -9.36
CA ILE A 56 -1.02 -20.53 -10.00
C ILE A 56 -1.28 -19.03 -9.88
N ARG A 57 -2.55 -18.61 -10.08
CA ARG A 57 -2.96 -17.21 -9.88
C ARG A 57 -2.65 -16.72 -8.47
N SER A 58 -3.06 -17.50 -7.46
CA SER A 58 -2.82 -17.19 -6.05
C SER A 58 -1.33 -17.02 -5.73
N LEU A 59 -0.48 -17.94 -6.19
CA LEU A 59 0.97 -17.86 -5.98
C LEU A 59 1.59 -16.64 -6.67
N SER A 60 1.14 -16.34 -7.89
CA SER A 60 1.64 -15.19 -8.65
C SER A 60 1.28 -13.86 -8.00
N PHE A 61 0.04 -13.68 -7.50
CA PHE A 61 -0.31 -12.49 -6.73
C PHE A 61 0.46 -12.37 -5.42
N GLN A 62 0.62 -13.46 -4.66
CA GLN A 62 1.44 -13.47 -3.45
C GLN A 62 2.89 -13.06 -3.76
N ALA A 63 3.47 -13.56 -4.85
CA ALA A 63 4.79 -13.18 -5.31
C ALA A 63 4.83 -11.69 -5.68
N PHE A 64 3.86 -11.20 -6.45
CA PHE A 64 3.75 -9.78 -6.83
C PHE A 64 3.76 -8.85 -5.60
N TYR A 65 2.91 -9.11 -4.60
CA TYR A 65 2.88 -8.29 -3.38
C TYR A 65 4.17 -8.39 -2.57
N ALA A 66 4.76 -9.58 -2.46
CA ALA A 66 6.02 -9.78 -1.77
C ALA A 66 7.17 -9.02 -2.45
N TYR A 67 7.29 -9.09 -3.77
CA TYR A 67 8.30 -8.37 -4.53
C TYR A 67 8.11 -6.86 -4.46
N PHE A 68 6.87 -6.37 -4.56
CA PHE A 68 6.57 -4.95 -4.38
C PHE A 68 7.01 -4.46 -2.99
N ALA A 69 6.71 -5.20 -1.92
CA ALA A 69 7.16 -4.86 -0.58
C ALA A 69 8.70 -4.96 -0.42
N MET A 70 9.34 -5.94 -1.05
CA MET A 70 10.80 -6.12 -0.99
C MET A 70 11.58 -5.00 -1.68
N GLN A 71 11.06 -4.47 -2.79
CA GLN A 71 11.67 -3.37 -3.54
C GLN A 71 11.69 -2.07 -2.72
N GLN A 72 10.69 -1.87 -1.87
CA GLN A 72 10.46 -0.66 -1.09
C GLN A 72 11.03 -0.74 0.34
N ARG A 73 12.03 -1.60 0.56
CA ARG A 73 12.66 -1.72 1.88
C ARG A 73 13.53 -0.50 2.17
N GLN A 74 13.26 0.10 3.32
CA GLN A 74 13.96 1.28 3.79
C GLN A 74 14.42 1.09 5.22
N HIS A 75 15.61 1.61 5.52
CA HIS A 75 16.08 1.74 6.89
C HIS A 75 16.33 3.22 7.21
N ILE A 76 15.58 3.74 8.18
CA ILE A 76 15.71 5.13 8.63
C ILE A 76 16.19 5.13 10.08
N TYR A 77 17.29 5.83 10.35
CA TYR A 77 17.73 6.06 11.73
C TYR A 77 16.68 6.86 12.50
N LYS A 78 16.40 6.48 13.75
CA LYS A 78 15.40 7.18 14.60
C LYS A 78 15.59 8.70 14.64
N LYS A 79 16.85 9.16 14.72
CA LYS A 79 17.21 10.59 14.74
C LYS A 79 16.92 11.32 13.42
N ALA A 80 16.81 10.60 12.31
CA ALA A 80 16.58 11.14 10.98
C ALA A 80 15.08 11.19 10.60
N ILE A 81 14.21 10.42 11.26
CA ILE A 81 12.77 10.35 10.94
C ILE A 81 12.16 11.76 10.91
N ALA A 82 12.39 12.57 11.95
CA ALA A 82 11.79 13.91 12.03
C ALA A 82 12.25 14.86 10.90
N ALA A 83 13.49 14.72 10.44
CA ALA A 83 13.99 15.50 9.30
C ALA A 83 13.37 14.99 7.99
N GLN A 84 13.34 13.67 7.81
CA GLN A 84 12.80 13.05 6.61
C GLN A 84 11.32 13.41 6.40
N LEU A 85 10.51 13.39 7.46
CA LEU A 85 9.09 13.78 7.39
C LEU A 85 8.86 15.26 7.07
N LYS A 86 9.87 16.12 7.23
CA LYS A 86 9.78 17.56 6.95
C LYS A 86 10.29 17.93 5.56
N THR A 87 11.29 17.23 5.05
CA THR A 87 11.99 17.61 3.82
C THR A 87 11.70 16.70 2.64
N ASN A 88 11.27 15.46 2.89
CA ASN A 88 10.93 14.53 1.82
C ASN A 88 9.47 14.76 1.39
N PRO A 89 9.20 15.04 0.10
CA PRO A 89 7.82 15.12 -0.38
C PRO A 89 7.12 13.76 -0.40
N HIS A 90 7.87 12.65 -0.30
CA HIS A 90 7.31 11.30 -0.24
C HIS A 90 7.17 10.78 1.20
N PRO A 91 6.14 9.98 1.49
CA PRO A 91 6.05 9.25 2.75
C PRO A 91 7.21 8.27 2.90
N PRO A 92 7.55 7.84 4.13
CA PRO A 92 8.39 6.67 4.34
C PRO A 92 7.91 5.46 3.55
N ASP A 93 8.83 4.70 2.97
CA ASP A 93 8.53 3.68 1.95
C ASP A 93 7.61 2.57 2.51
N LYS A 94 7.70 2.29 3.81
CA LYS A 94 6.78 1.38 4.52
C LYS A 94 5.30 1.75 4.31
N TYR A 95 4.95 3.03 4.33
CA TYR A 95 3.56 3.48 4.18
C TYR A 95 3.16 3.58 2.71
N ARG A 96 4.11 3.91 1.83
CA ARG A 96 3.95 3.82 0.36
C ARG A 96 3.64 2.40 -0.10
N VAL A 97 4.06 1.39 0.66
CA VAL A 97 3.68 -0.02 0.42
C VAL A 97 2.36 -0.37 1.09
N ASN A 98 2.31 -0.19 2.41
CA ASN A 98 1.25 -0.78 3.21
C ASN A 98 -0.11 -0.14 2.92
N VAL A 99 -0.16 1.16 2.66
CA VAL A 99 -1.44 1.84 2.40
C VAL A 99 -2.03 1.40 1.07
N PRO A 100 -1.34 1.49 -0.10
CA PRO A 100 -1.85 0.96 -1.35
C PRO A 100 -2.27 -0.51 -1.28
N ILE A 101 -1.39 -1.39 -0.77
CA ILE A 101 -1.70 -2.82 -0.66
C ILE A 101 -2.96 -3.06 0.19
N SER A 102 -3.11 -2.37 1.32
CA SER A 102 -4.27 -2.55 2.20
C SER A 102 -5.61 -2.17 1.59
N ARG A 103 -5.60 -1.38 0.51
CA ARG A 103 -6.82 -1.02 -0.23
C ARG A 103 -7.24 -2.07 -1.24
N LEU A 104 -6.35 -2.98 -1.64
CA LEU A 104 -6.63 -4.00 -2.62
C LEU A 104 -7.45 -5.15 -2.01
N GLU A 105 -8.66 -5.35 -2.50
CA GLU A 105 -9.57 -6.39 -2.00
C GLU A 105 -9.02 -7.81 -2.19
N LEU A 106 -8.32 -8.04 -3.29
CA LEU A 106 -7.66 -9.32 -3.58
C LEU A 106 -6.55 -9.62 -2.58
N PHE A 107 -5.70 -8.64 -2.25
CA PHE A 107 -4.70 -8.77 -1.20
C PHE A 107 -5.37 -9.12 0.14
N ARG A 108 -6.40 -8.37 0.53
CA ARG A 108 -7.10 -8.62 1.79
C ARG A 108 -7.69 -10.02 1.86
N SER A 109 -8.22 -10.51 0.75
CA SER A 109 -8.78 -11.86 0.65
C SER A 109 -7.70 -12.94 0.74
N LEU A 110 -6.59 -12.78 -0.01
CA LEU A 110 -5.48 -13.74 -0.04
C LEU A 110 -4.77 -13.89 1.31
N TYR A 111 -4.69 -12.81 2.09
CA TYR A 111 -4.06 -12.80 3.41
C TYR A 111 -5.07 -12.83 4.57
N ASN A 112 -6.36 -13.02 4.27
CA ASN A 112 -7.44 -13.10 5.25
C ASN A 112 -7.46 -11.91 6.25
N ILE A 113 -7.33 -10.69 5.74
CA ILE A 113 -7.27 -9.47 6.56
C ILE A 113 -8.64 -9.15 7.16
N GLN A 114 -8.71 -9.13 8.48
CA GLN A 114 -9.93 -8.93 9.26
C GLN A 114 -9.99 -7.54 9.88
N LYS A 115 -11.20 -7.12 10.27
CA LYS A 115 -11.39 -5.87 11.02
C LYS A 115 -10.63 -5.94 12.34
N GLY A 116 -9.71 -5.00 12.55
CA GLY A 116 -8.83 -4.95 13.72
C GLY A 116 -7.36 -5.22 13.38
N ASP A 117 -7.08 -5.86 12.25
CA ASP A 117 -5.71 -6.03 11.78
C ASP A 117 -5.11 -4.68 11.38
N HIS A 118 -3.79 -4.53 11.55
CA HIS A 118 -3.11 -3.28 11.19
C HIS A 118 -3.16 -2.96 9.69
N MET A 119 -3.36 -3.97 8.84
CA MET A 119 -3.53 -3.82 7.39
C MET A 119 -5.00 -3.63 6.99
N TYR A 120 -5.94 -3.52 7.93
CA TYR A 120 -7.34 -3.23 7.62
C TYR A 120 -7.57 -1.72 7.54
N TRP A 121 -8.19 -1.27 6.44
CA TRP A 121 -8.80 0.05 6.33
C TRP A 121 -10.26 -0.08 5.85
N PRO A 122 -11.22 0.73 6.36
CA PRO A 122 -12.62 0.61 5.95
C PRO A 122 -12.85 0.86 4.45
N SER A 123 -12.06 1.76 3.86
CA SER A 123 -12.15 2.14 2.45
C SER A 123 -11.21 1.28 1.59
N THR A 124 -11.73 0.72 0.49
CA THR A 124 -10.96 -0.01 -0.54
C THR A 124 -10.83 0.78 -1.84
N SER A 125 -11.29 2.04 -1.87
CA SER A 125 -11.24 2.86 -3.09
C SER A 125 -9.81 3.03 -3.60
N THR A 126 -9.60 2.72 -4.88
CA THR A 126 -8.32 2.90 -5.59
C THR A 126 -8.32 4.12 -6.50
N ILE A 127 -9.15 5.13 -6.16
CA ILE A 127 -9.28 6.45 -6.83
C ILE A 127 -10.02 6.42 -8.18
N TRP A 128 -10.16 5.23 -8.78
CA TRP A 128 -11.00 4.95 -9.96
C TRP A 128 -12.27 4.21 -9.56
#